data_AF-A0A6L9QKZ6-F1
#
_entry.id   AF-A0A6L9QKZ6-F1
#
_cell.length_a   1.000
_cell.length_b   1.000
_cell.length_c   1.000
_cell.angle_alpha   90.00
_cell.angle_beta   90.00
_cell.angle_gamma   90.00
#
_symmetry.space_group_name_H-M   'P 1'
#
loop_
_entity.id
_entity.type
_entity.pdbx_description
1 polymer ?
#
loop_
_entity_poly.entity_id
_entity_poly.type
_entity_poly.pdbx_seq_one_letter_code
_entity_poly.pdbx_strand_id
1 'polypeptide(L)'
;MNVSEKEWRELHKAAVRDYHGRLRAWAEQNGVPLNPRGRIPTAFHERYLQATGDDITDILAEIERLRPPRTPTAYDYLTGPEWRHFLEAASFSLIWVDRISASECLRKLTWLHPVLGGPAPLEQVMSRAVPPPGDILGAAEIGEWTLLYMPDNGGSGAVMPMAERLSADDHHAVAYWQIAAIGKERFMYWRGGELRTEFDPIFPNDRRGSQPDLLVPQMTDAGLLPVDDPGDWPRDHALKALDLADRITNGAHAGPDVISGPFLWSAPR
;
A
#
# COMPACT_ATOMS: atom_id res chain seq x y z
N MET A 1 14.17 7.45 24.37
CA MET A 1 13.90 8.87 24.02
C MET A 1 13.59 8.83 22.53
N ASN A 2 12.36 9.15 22.13
CA ASN A 2 11.95 8.99 20.73
C ASN A 2 12.43 10.19 19.93
N VAL A 3 13.04 9.96 18.77
CA VAL A 3 13.48 11.02 17.85
C VAL A 3 12.33 11.41 16.90
N SER A 4 12.40 12.55 16.23
CA SER A 4 11.41 12.88 15.19
C SER A 4 11.52 11.95 13.98
N GLU A 5 10.46 11.82 13.17
CA GLU A 5 10.46 10.97 11.96
C GLU A 5 11.58 11.37 10.98
N LYS A 6 11.84 12.67 10.85
CA LYS A 6 12.93 13.19 10.02
C LYS A 6 14.30 12.77 10.57
N GLU A 7 14.51 12.88 11.87
CA GLU A 7 15.76 12.48 12.52
C GLU A 7 15.95 10.95 12.45
N TRP A 8 14.89 10.17 12.66
CA TRP A 8 14.91 8.71 12.51
C TRP A 8 15.33 8.30 11.09
N ARG A 9 14.74 8.90 10.05
CA ARG A 9 15.11 8.63 8.64
C ARG A 9 16.57 8.96 8.36
N GLU A 10 17.07 10.07 8.88
CA GLU A 10 18.48 10.45 8.69
C GLU A 10 19.43 9.52 9.45
N LEU A 11 19.08 9.09 10.67
CA LEU A 11 19.81 8.06 11.42
C LEU A 11 19.86 6.72 10.66
N HIS A 12 18.71 6.27 10.14
CA HIS A 12 18.62 5.04 9.35
C HIS A 12 19.51 5.12 8.10
N LYS A 13 19.42 6.21 7.32
CA LYS A 13 20.28 6.41 6.14
C LYS A 13 21.77 6.47 6.51
N ALA A 14 22.11 7.17 7.58
CA ALA A 14 23.49 7.30 8.04
C ALA A 14 24.06 5.94 8.44
N ALA A 15 23.29 5.13 9.17
CA ALA A 15 23.71 3.80 9.62
C ALA A 15 23.92 2.82 8.46
N VAL A 16 23.00 2.78 7.49
CA VAL A 16 23.18 1.95 6.28
C VAL A 16 24.42 2.39 5.51
N ARG A 17 24.65 3.71 5.40
CA ARG A 17 25.83 4.26 4.71
C ARG A 17 27.13 3.89 5.43
N ASP A 18 27.17 4.02 6.75
CA ASP A 18 28.31 3.68 7.57
C ASP A 18 28.63 2.18 7.50
N TYR A 19 27.63 1.32 7.68
CA TYR A 19 27.77 -0.13 7.53
C TYR A 19 28.33 -0.51 6.16
N HIS A 20 27.77 0.04 5.07
CA HIS A 20 28.31 -0.22 3.73
C HIS A 20 29.73 0.31 3.54
N GLY A 21 30.10 1.42 4.20
CA GLY A 21 31.47 1.93 4.25
C GLY A 21 32.42 0.94 4.90
N ARG A 22 32.06 0.42 6.08
CA ARG A 22 32.85 -0.57 6.83
C ARG A 22 32.98 -1.90 6.07
N LEU A 23 31.89 -2.40 5.47
CA LEU A 23 31.91 -3.61 4.64
C LEU A 23 32.84 -3.45 3.44
N ARG A 24 32.76 -2.33 2.71
CA ARG A 24 33.66 -2.08 1.56
C ARG A 24 35.13 -1.97 1.98
N ALA A 25 35.42 -1.29 3.09
CA ALA A 25 36.76 -1.19 3.63
C ALA A 25 37.32 -2.57 4.03
N TRP A 26 36.49 -3.40 4.68
CA TRP A 26 36.85 -4.78 4.98
C TRP A 26 37.11 -5.61 3.72
N ALA A 27 36.26 -5.49 2.69
CA ALA A 27 36.44 -6.21 1.44
C ALA A 27 37.75 -5.84 0.74
N GLU A 28 38.07 -4.53 0.70
CA GLU A 28 39.34 -4.02 0.16
C GLU A 28 40.55 -4.58 0.91
N GLN A 29 40.53 -4.55 2.25
CA GLN A 29 41.59 -5.11 3.10
C GLN A 29 41.79 -6.62 2.90
N ASN A 30 40.73 -7.34 2.55
CA ASN A 30 40.76 -8.79 2.31
C ASN A 30 40.94 -9.14 0.81
N GLY A 31 41.32 -8.15 -0.02
CA GLY A 31 41.61 -8.35 -1.43
C GLY A 31 40.40 -8.76 -2.27
N VAL A 32 39.17 -8.46 -1.81
CA VAL A 32 37.96 -8.80 -2.53
C VAL A 32 37.42 -7.58 -3.27
N PRO A 33 37.43 -7.59 -4.61
CA PRO A 33 37.01 -6.43 -5.39
C PRO A 33 35.50 -6.21 -5.28
N LEU A 34 35.12 -5.04 -4.74
CA LEU A 34 33.76 -4.53 -4.79
C LEU A 34 33.71 -3.24 -5.60
N ASN A 35 32.63 -3.04 -6.35
CA ASN A 35 32.40 -1.79 -7.03
C ASN A 35 32.20 -0.66 -5.99
N PRO A 36 32.92 0.47 -6.08
CA PRO A 36 32.81 1.58 -5.14
C PRO A 36 31.40 2.16 -5.00
N ARG A 37 30.60 2.12 -6.08
CA ARG A 37 29.24 2.68 -6.14
C ARG A 37 28.16 1.64 -6.44
N GLY A 38 28.56 0.41 -6.74
CA GLY A 38 27.63 -0.66 -7.11
C GLY A 38 26.93 -1.28 -5.90
N ARG A 39 25.86 -2.02 -6.19
CA ARG A 39 25.15 -2.87 -5.24
C ARG A 39 26.11 -3.92 -4.68
N ILE A 40 26.07 -4.11 -3.36
CA ILE A 40 26.84 -5.15 -2.67
C ILE A 40 26.03 -6.45 -2.73
N PRO A 41 26.58 -7.56 -3.23
CA PRO A 41 25.83 -8.83 -3.28
C PRO A 41 25.54 -9.37 -1.88
N THR A 42 24.40 -10.02 -1.67
CA THR A 42 23.99 -10.56 -0.36
C THR A 42 25.03 -11.49 0.26
N ALA A 43 25.68 -12.35 -0.53
CA ALA A 43 26.73 -13.24 -0.07
C ALA A 43 27.92 -12.51 0.59
N PHE A 44 28.14 -11.23 0.29
CA PHE A 44 29.15 -10.41 0.97
C PHE A 44 28.72 -9.93 2.34
N HIS A 45 27.42 -9.66 2.54
CA HIS A 45 26.89 -9.32 3.86
C HIS A 45 27.09 -10.50 4.82
N GLU A 46 26.79 -11.72 4.37
CA GLU A 46 26.98 -12.94 5.16
C GLU A 46 28.45 -13.18 5.53
N ARG A 47 29.37 -13.03 4.56
CA ARG A 47 30.81 -13.19 4.81
C ARG A 47 31.36 -12.14 5.76
N TYR A 48 30.93 -10.89 5.60
CA TYR A 48 31.33 -9.79 6.48
C TYR A 48 30.82 -10.00 7.90
N LEU A 49 29.55 -10.39 8.06
CA LEU A 49 28.95 -10.76 9.33
C LEU A 49 29.74 -11.90 10.00
N GLN A 50 30.02 -12.97 9.28
CA GLN A 50 30.80 -14.10 9.82
C GLN A 50 32.21 -13.70 10.28
N ALA A 51 32.84 -12.76 9.58
CA ALA A 51 34.21 -12.35 9.87
C ALA A 51 34.32 -11.32 11.01
N THR A 52 33.32 -10.47 11.18
CA THR A 52 33.40 -9.29 12.07
C THR A 52 32.39 -9.32 13.21
N GLY A 53 31.33 -10.11 13.10
CA GLY A 53 30.16 -10.05 13.99
C GLY A 53 29.30 -8.79 13.80
N ASP A 54 29.60 -7.95 12.81
CA ASP A 54 28.87 -6.72 12.53
C ASP A 54 27.64 -7.03 11.67
N ASP A 55 26.46 -7.06 12.29
CA ASP A 55 25.18 -7.31 11.64
C ASP A 55 24.43 -5.99 11.39
N ILE A 56 24.14 -5.70 10.13
CA ILE A 56 23.28 -4.55 9.79
C ILE A 56 21.89 -4.70 10.41
N THR A 57 21.42 -5.93 10.61
CA THR A 57 20.10 -6.23 11.20
C THR A 57 20.03 -5.73 12.64
N ASP A 58 21.09 -5.92 13.44
CA ASP A 58 21.15 -5.46 14.82
C ASP A 58 21.18 -3.93 14.90
N ILE A 59 21.97 -3.30 14.03
CA ILE A 59 22.08 -1.83 13.93
C ILE A 59 20.71 -1.24 13.54
N LEU A 60 20.05 -1.82 12.54
CA LEU A 60 18.74 -1.36 12.11
C LEU A 60 17.66 -1.63 13.16
N ALA A 61 17.74 -2.74 13.89
CA ALA A 61 16.83 -3.03 15.00
C ALA A 61 16.97 -2.01 16.14
N GLU A 62 18.20 -1.56 16.45
CA GLU A 62 18.41 -0.51 17.45
C GLU A 62 17.85 0.85 17.01
N ILE A 63 18.03 1.21 15.73
CA ILE A 63 17.46 2.43 15.16
C ILE A 63 15.94 2.36 15.10
N GLU A 64 15.37 1.19 14.79
CA GLU A 64 13.92 0.98 14.79
C GLU A 64 13.31 1.20 16.17
N ARG A 65 14.03 0.87 17.27
CA ARG A 65 13.57 1.18 18.65
C ARG A 65 13.49 2.68 18.94
N LEU A 66 14.23 3.50 18.21
CA LEU A 66 14.19 4.97 18.32
C LEU A 66 13.07 5.58 17.50
N ARG A 67 12.45 4.80 16.61
CA ARG A 67 11.37 5.26 15.74
C ARG A 67 10.25 5.84 16.59
N PRO A 68 9.84 7.08 16.32
CA PRO A 68 8.70 7.64 17.03
C PRO A 68 7.48 6.76 16.79
N PRO A 69 6.56 6.67 17.77
CA PRO A 69 5.26 6.08 17.56
C PRO A 69 4.63 6.81 16.38
N ARG A 70 4.44 6.09 15.29
CA ARG A 70 3.65 6.54 14.17
C ARG A 70 2.37 5.75 14.19
N THR A 71 1.29 6.37 13.73
CA THR A 71 0.10 5.62 13.36
C THR A 71 0.54 4.56 12.35
N PRO A 72 0.33 3.25 12.64
CA PRO A 72 0.73 2.22 11.72
C PRO A 72 0.08 2.49 10.37
N THR A 73 0.88 2.56 9.30
CA THR A 73 0.33 2.86 7.98
C THR A 73 -0.25 1.59 7.37
N ALA A 74 -0.97 1.72 6.25
CA ALA A 74 -1.38 0.54 5.48
C ALA A 74 -0.18 -0.40 5.22
N TYR A 75 1.02 0.15 5.01
CA TYR A 75 2.28 -0.59 4.91
C TYR A 75 2.54 -1.54 6.10
N ASP A 76 2.39 -1.05 7.34
CA ASP A 76 2.70 -1.84 8.55
C ASP A 76 1.73 -3.00 8.70
N TYR A 77 0.47 -2.77 8.35
CA TYR A 77 -0.54 -3.80 8.39
C TYR A 77 -0.36 -4.82 7.28
N LEU A 78 -0.14 -4.37 6.04
CA LEU A 78 0.01 -5.23 4.87
C LEU A 78 1.26 -6.13 4.91
N THR A 79 2.30 -5.70 5.62
CA THR A 79 3.50 -6.51 5.84
C THR A 79 3.39 -7.43 7.06
N GLY A 80 2.31 -7.32 7.84
CA GLY A 80 1.97 -8.18 8.96
C GLY A 80 1.53 -9.59 8.50
N PRO A 81 1.79 -10.64 9.30
CA PRO A 81 1.44 -12.02 8.96
C PRO A 81 -0.07 -12.22 8.73
N GLU A 82 -0.92 -11.41 9.37
CA GLU A 82 -2.37 -11.42 9.24
C GLU A 82 -2.89 -11.02 7.83
N TRP A 83 -2.09 -10.28 7.05
CA TRP A 83 -2.50 -9.76 5.74
C TRP A 83 -1.84 -10.46 4.55
N ARG A 84 -0.84 -11.31 4.81
CA ARG A 84 -0.06 -11.99 3.76
C ARG A 84 -0.96 -12.75 2.77
N HIS A 85 -2.05 -13.33 3.26
CA HIS A 85 -3.04 -14.04 2.44
C HIS A 85 -3.74 -13.14 1.40
N PHE A 86 -3.93 -11.85 1.70
CA PHE A 86 -4.57 -10.90 0.78
C PHE A 86 -3.61 -10.37 -0.29
N LEU A 87 -2.33 -10.16 0.05
CA LEU A 87 -1.32 -9.77 -0.93
C LEU A 87 -0.89 -10.93 -1.84
N GLU A 88 -1.01 -12.17 -1.33
CA GLU A 88 -0.91 -13.39 -2.14
C GLU A 88 -2.17 -13.65 -2.98
N ALA A 89 -3.27 -12.91 -2.75
CA ALA A 89 -4.45 -13.04 -3.57
C ALA A 89 -4.14 -12.65 -5.01
N ALA A 90 -4.67 -13.43 -5.95
CA ALA A 90 -4.42 -13.24 -7.37
C ALA A 90 -4.85 -11.85 -7.86
N SER A 91 -5.92 -11.27 -7.28
CA SER A 91 -6.41 -9.93 -7.59
C SER A 91 -7.21 -9.33 -6.42
N PHE A 92 -7.20 -8.01 -6.25
CA PHE A 92 -8.11 -7.30 -5.35
C PHE A 92 -8.28 -5.82 -5.71
N SER A 93 -9.33 -5.20 -5.16
CA SER A 93 -9.57 -3.76 -5.24
C SER A 93 -9.93 -3.17 -3.88
N LEU A 94 -9.46 -1.96 -3.62
CA LEU A 94 -9.77 -1.12 -2.47
C LEU A 94 -10.27 0.24 -2.98
N ILE A 95 -11.36 0.74 -2.41
CA ILE A 95 -11.85 2.11 -2.68
C ILE A 95 -12.17 2.78 -1.34
N TRP A 96 -11.51 3.89 -1.05
CA TRP A 96 -11.87 4.79 0.03
C TRP A 96 -12.75 5.90 -0.51
N VAL A 97 -13.85 6.20 0.15
CA VAL A 97 -14.70 7.35 -0.16
C VAL A 97 -15.03 8.15 1.09
N ASP A 98 -14.93 9.47 1.02
CA ASP A 98 -15.20 10.35 2.17
C ASP A 98 -16.69 10.59 2.36
N ARG A 99 -17.13 10.74 3.62
CA ARG A 99 -18.46 11.24 4.01
C ARG A 99 -19.66 10.45 3.45
N ILE A 100 -19.46 9.22 3.00
CA ILE A 100 -20.53 8.29 2.61
C ILE A 100 -20.46 7.07 3.53
N SER A 101 -21.56 6.73 4.20
CA SER A 101 -21.64 5.52 5.06
C SER A 101 -21.47 4.23 4.26
N ALA A 102 -21.06 3.15 4.91
CA ALA A 102 -20.93 1.83 4.28
C ALA A 102 -22.23 1.38 3.60
N SER A 103 -23.37 1.58 4.28
CA SER A 103 -24.69 1.23 3.72
C SER A 103 -25.06 2.05 2.48
N GLU A 104 -24.69 3.34 2.46
CA GLU A 104 -24.97 4.23 1.33
C GLU A 104 -24.03 3.94 0.15
N CYS A 105 -22.76 3.60 0.41
CA CYS A 105 -21.85 3.12 -0.64
C CYS A 105 -22.42 1.90 -1.35
N LEU A 106 -22.78 0.86 -0.58
CA LEU A 106 -23.37 -0.36 -1.13
C LEU A 106 -24.67 -0.05 -1.89
N ARG A 107 -25.50 0.87 -1.38
CA ARG A 107 -26.70 1.36 -2.05
C ARG A 107 -26.44 2.10 -3.36
N LYS A 108 -25.48 3.03 -3.42
CA LYS A 108 -25.15 3.77 -4.66
C LYS A 108 -24.64 2.84 -5.77
N LEU A 109 -24.11 1.68 -5.37
CA LEU A 109 -23.62 0.65 -6.28
C LEU A 109 -24.69 -0.41 -6.66
N THR A 110 -25.98 -0.25 -6.27
CA THR A 110 -27.08 -1.24 -6.42
C THR A 110 -27.54 -1.58 -7.84
N TRP A 111 -26.70 -1.45 -8.85
CA TRP A 111 -26.94 -2.08 -10.16
C TRP A 111 -26.81 -3.60 -10.03
N LEU A 112 -26.33 -4.08 -8.87
CA LEU A 112 -26.14 -5.49 -8.50
C LEU A 112 -27.27 -6.07 -7.61
N HIS A 113 -28.37 -5.36 -7.30
CA HIS A 113 -29.45 -5.84 -6.40
C HIS A 113 -28.97 -6.65 -5.18
N PRO A 114 -28.00 -6.16 -4.40
CA PRO A 114 -27.35 -7.04 -3.46
C PRO A 114 -28.25 -7.41 -2.29
N VAL A 115 -28.11 -8.64 -1.79
CA VAL A 115 -28.59 -9.00 -0.46
C VAL A 115 -27.62 -8.37 0.53
N LEU A 116 -28.07 -7.35 1.27
CA LEU A 116 -27.29 -6.80 2.37
C LEU A 116 -27.13 -7.88 3.44
N GLY A 117 -25.90 -8.31 3.63
CA GLY A 117 -25.53 -9.12 4.76
C GLY A 117 -25.50 -8.31 6.04
N GLY A 118 -25.80 -8.98 7.15
CA GLY A 118 -25.53 -8.43 8.47
C GLY A 118 -24.02 -8.24 8.70
N PRO A 119 -23.65 -7.43 9.70
CA PRO A 119 -22.27 -7.18 10.08
C PRO A 119 -21.54 -8.50 10.39
N ALA A 120 -20.37 -8.71 9.78
CA ALA A 120 -19.52 -9.87 10.04
C ALA A 120 -18.03 -9.53 9.78
N PRO A 121 -17.08 -10.22 10.44
CA PRO A 121 -15.65 -10.10 10.11
C PRO A 121 -15.40 -10.44 8.65
N LEU A 122 -14.45 -9.75 8.01
CA LEU A 122 -14.13 -9.96 6.60
C LEU A 122 -13.80 -11.42 6.29
N GLU A 123 -12.99 -12.06 7.11
CA GLU A 123 -12.62 -13.48 6.95
C GLU A 123 -13.86 -14.38 6.90
N GLN A 124 -14.85 -14.14 7.76
CA GLN A 124 -16.10 -14.90 7.77
C GLN A 124 -16.95 -14.62 6.52
N VAL A 125 -16.94 -13.38 6.03
CA VAL A 125 -17.63 -13.04 4.78
C VAL A 125 -16.96 -13.75 3.60
N MET A 126 -15.62 -13.76 3.57
CA MET A 126 -14.83 -14.34 2.48
C MET A 126 -14.73 -15.86 2.53
N SER A 127 -14.96 -16.49 3.68
CA SER A 127 -15.02 -17.95 3.78
C SER A 127 -16.35 -18.54 3.30
N ARG A 128 -17.29 -17.71 2.83
CA ARG A 128 -18.61 -18.18 2.35
C ARG A 128 -18.47 -18.88 1.00
N ALA A 129 -19.09 -20.05 0.89
CA ALA A 129 -19.21 -20.74 -0.39
C ALA A 129 -20.25 -20.09 -1.31
N VAL A 130 -21.25 -19.41 -0.73
CA VAL A 130 -22.33 -18.74 -1.47
C VAL A 130 -22.66 -17.39 -0.79
N PRO A 131 -22.62 -16.27 -1.53
CA PRO A 131 -22.09 -16.15 -2.89
C PRO A 131 -20.57 -16.37 -2.92
N PRO A 132 -19.99 -16.75 -4.07
CA PRO A 132 -18.55 -16.96 -4.16
C PRO A 132 -17.82 -15.65 -3.83
N PRO A 133 -16.60 -15.70 -3.24
CA PRO A 133 -15.91 -14.50 -2.77
C PRO A 133 -15.79 -13.38 -3.81
N GLY A 134 -15.52 -13.72 -5.08
CA GLY A 134 -15.39 -12.73 -6.16
C GLY A 134 -16.63 -11.89 -6.45
N ASP A 135 -17.79 -12.33 -5.97
CA ASP A 135 -19.07 -11.61 -6.10
C ASP A 135 -19.38 -10.73 -4.88
N ILE A 136 -18.52 -10.75 -3.86
CA ILE A 136 -18.73 -10.01 -2.62
C ILE A 136 -18.10 -8.61 -2.72
N LEU A 137 -18.91 -7.60 -2.41
CA LEU A 137 -18.44 -6.26 -2.09
C LEU A 137 -18.59 -6.03 -0.58
N GLY A 138 -17.46 -5.90 0.11
CA GLY A 138 -17.42 -5.52 1.53
C GLY A 138 -17.28 -4.01 1.69
N ALA A 139 -17.89 -3.45 2.74
CA ALA A 139 -17.77 -2.05 3.14
C ALA A 139 -17.56 -1.94 4.66
N ALA A 140 -16.63 -1.08 5.06
CA ALA A 140 -16.35 -0.77 6.47
C ALA A 140 -16.08 0.73 6.65
N GLU A 141 -16.58 1.31 7.73
CA GLU A 141 -16.39 2.72 8.06
C GLU A 141 -15.11 2.91 8.89
N ILE A 142 -14.33 3.93 8.53
CA ILE A 142 -13.01 4.25 9.09
C ILE A 142 -12.92 5.78 9.26
N GLY A 143 -13.35 6.27 10.43
CA GLY A 143 -13.44 7.71 10.68
C GLY A 143 -14.41 8.38 9.69
N GLU A 144 -13.93 9.36 8.93
CA GLU A 144 -14.73 10.06 7.90
C GLU A 144 -14.76 9.33 6.55
N TRP A 145 -14.03 8.23 6.42
CA TRP A 145 -13.94 7.46 5.18
C TRP A 145 -14.70 6.15 5.31
N THR A 146 -15.18 5.65 4.18
CA THR A 146 -15.62 4.27 4.03
C THR A 146 -14.68 3.54 3.10
N LEU A 147 -14.19 2.40 3.54
CA LEU A 147 -13.42 1.47 2.73
C LEU A 147 -14.35 0.43 2.10
N LEU A 148 -14.25 0.29 0.79
CA LEU A 148 -14.82 -0.81 0.03
C LEU A 148 -13.71 -1.78 -0.35
N TYR A 149 -14.01 -3.06 -0.22
CA TYR A 149 -13.11 -4.15 -0.58
C TYR A 149 -13.80 -5.15 -1.49
N MET A 150 -13.12 -5.51 -2.57
CA MET A 150 -13.54 -6.55 -3.51
C MET A 150 -12.41 -7.56 -3.70
N PRO A 151 -12.56 -8.81 -3.24
CA PRO A 151 -11.65 -9.87 -3.60
C PRO A 151 -11.89 -10.27 -5.06
N ASP A 152 -10.84 -10.62 -5.80
CA ASP A 152 -10.89 -11.23 -7.14
C ASP A 152 -11.52 -10.39 -8.28
N ASN A 153 -12.13 -9.24 -7.98
CA ASN A 153 -12.65 -8.28 -8.96
C ASN A 153 -11.67 -7.12 -9.22
N GLY A 154 -10.37 -7.42 -9.15
CA GLY A 154 -9.24 -6.49 -9.20
C GLY A 154 -9.04 -5.73 -10.51
N GLY A 155 -10.00 -5.76 -11.44
CA GLY A 155 -9.85 -5.16 -12.77
C GLY A 155 -10.52 -3.79 -12.91
N SER A 156 -9.96 -2.98 -13.81
CA SER A 156 -10.50 -1.65 -14.18
C SER A 156 -12.02 -1.61 -14.47
N GLY A 157 -12.59 -2.71 -14.99
CA GLY A 157 -13.97 -2.78 -15.45
C GLY A 157 -15.03 -2.48 -14.39
N ALA A 158 -14.78 -2.83 -13.12
CA ALA A 158 -15.69 -2.54 -12.01
C ALA A 158 -15.24 -1.30 -11.21
N VAL A 159 -13.93 -1.14 -10.99
CA VAL A 159 -13.42 -0.10 -10.08
C VAL A 159 -13.67 1.31 -10.60
N MET A 160 -13.46 1.57 -11.90
CA MET A 160 -13.59 2.93 -12.44
C MET A 160 -15.03 3.47 -12.34
N PRO A 161 -16.08 2.75 -12.83
CA PRO A 161 -17.46 3.23 -12.68
C PRO A 161 -17.91 3.38 -11.22
N MET A 162 -17.37 2.55 -10.31
CA MET A 162 -17.66 2.66 -8.88
C MET A 162 -17.04 3.93 -8.29
N ALA A 163 -15.74 4.16 -8.53
CA ALA A 163 -15.03 5.33 -8.01
C ALA A 163 -15.59 6.63 -8.59
N GLU A 164 -15.93 6.66 -9.88
CA GLU A 164 -16.64 7.77 -10.52
C GLU A 164 -17.95 8.09 -9.79
N ARG A 165 -18.81 7.09 -9.60
CA ARG A 165 -20.10 7.30 -8.96
C ARG A 165 -19.99 7.70 -7.49
N LEU A 166 -19.09 7.06 -6.76
CA LEU A 166 -18.92 7.30 -5.33
C LEU A 166 -18.28 8.66 -5.06
N SER A 167 -17.42 9.14 -5.96
CA SER A 167 -16.84 10.48 -5.88
C SER A 167 -17.75 11.59 -6.41
N ALA A 168 -18.95 11.28 -6.93
CA ALA A 168 -19.91 12.31 -7.35
C ALA A 168 -20.26 13.26 -6.19
N ASP A 169 -20.97 14.36 -6.46
CA ASP A 169 -21.45 15.30 -5.42
C ASP A 169 -20.33 15.91 -4.53
N ASP A 170 -19.15 16.16 -5.13
CA ASP A 170 -17.94 16.68 -4.45
C ASP A 170 -17.37 15.75 -3.35
N HIS A 171 -17.64 14.44 -3.46
CA HIS A 171 -16.93 13.42 -2.70
C HIS A 171 -15.54 13.15 -3.29
N HIS A 172 -14.66 12.68 -2.43
CA HIS A 172 -13.32 12.22 -2.75
C HIS A 172 -13.36 10.69 -2.79
N ALA A 173 -12.78 10.09 -3.83
CA ALA A 173 -12.52 8.67 -3.83
C ALA A 173 -11.05 8.37 -4.16
N VAL A 174 -10.42 7.52 -3.36
CA VAL A 174 -9.10 6.95 -3.62
C VAL A 174 -9.29 5.49 -3.93
N ALA A 175 -8.72 4.98 -5.02
CA ALA A 175 -8.84 3.59 -5.39
C ALA A 175 -7.48 2.99 -5.71
N TYR A 176 -7.26 1.77 -5.24
CA TYR A 176 -6.12 0.94 -5.59
C TYR A 176 -6.62 -0.43 -6.00
N TRP A 177 -6.12 -0.97 -7.09
CA TRP A 177 -6.40 -2.35 -7.49
C TRP A 177 -5.16 -3.01 -8.08
N GLN A 178 -5.13 -4.34 -7.97
CA GLN A 178 -4.10 -5.17 -8.56
C GLN A 178 -4.65 -6.47 -9.16
N ILE A 179 -3.97 -6.96 -10.18
CA ILE A 179 -4.11 -8.27 -10.80
C ILE A 179 -2.70 -8.88 -10.87
N ALA A 180 -2.33 -9.64 -9.85
CA ALA A 180 -1.01 -10.24 -9.68
C ALA A 180 -0.64 -11.17 -10.86
N ALA A 181 -1.60 -11.93 -11.38
CA ALA A 181 -1.40 -12.88 -12.48
C ALA A 181 -0.81 -12.25 -13.75
N ILE A 182 -1.02 -10.95 -13.96
CA ILE A 182 -0.51 -10.20 -15.12
C ILE A 182 0.32 -8.98 -14.72
N GLY A 183 0.68 -8.87 -13.44
CA GLY A 183 1.48 -7.76 -12.90
C GLY A 183 0.89 -6.38 -13.19
N LYS A 184 -0.44 -6.23 -13.16
CA LYS A 184 -1.10 -4.95 -13.38
C LYS A 184 -1.63 -4.38 -12.08
N GLU A 185 -1.39 -3.10 -11.89
CA GLU A 185 -1.92 -2.34 -10.75
C GLU A 185 -2.25 -0.91 -11.17
N ARG A 186 -3.18 -0.29 -10.45
CA ARG A 186 -3.49 1.12 -10.64
C ARG A 186 -3.80 1.77 -9.32
N PHE A 187 -3.34 3.01 -9.21
CA PHE A 187 -3.77 3.98 -8.23
C PHE A 187 -4.61 5.05 -8.93
N MET A 188 -5.73 5.44 -8.32
CA MET A 188 -6.62 6.46 -8.84
C MET A 188 -7.10 7.38 -7.73
N TYR A 189 -7.17 8.67 -8.04
CA TYR A 189 -7.81 9.68 -7.21
C TYR A 189 -8.88 10.40 -8.02
N TRP A 190 -10.09 10.38 -7.48
CA TRP A 190 -11.30 10.94 -8.05
C TRP A 190 -11.87 12.01 -7.14
N ARG A 191 -12.47 13.04 -7.75
CA ARG A 191 -13.23 14.04 -7.01
C ARG A 191 -14.34 14.65 -7.86
N GLY A 192 -15.55 14.66 -7.32
CA GLY A 192 -16.72 15.19 -8.02
C GLY A 192 -17.08 14.40 -9.28
N GLY A 193 -16.85 13.07 -9.27
CA GLY A 193 -17.04 12.20 -10.43
C GLY A 193 -15.97 12.34 -11.50
N GLU A 194 -14.92 13.14 -11.29
CA GLU A 194 -13.86 13.36 -12.26
C GLU A 194 -12.57 12.68 -11.81
N LEU A 195 -11.94 11.92 -12.72
CA LEU A 195 -10.62 11.36 -12.49
C LEU A 195 -9.58 12.49 -12.47
N ARG A 196 -8.99 12.74 -11.29
CA ARG A 196 -7.95 13.76 -11.09
C ARG A 196 -6.59 13.20 -11.47
N THR A 197 -6.23 12.06 -10.91
CA THR A 197 -4.92 11.45 -11.10
C THR A 197 -5.07 9.93 -11.17
N GLU A 198 -4.46 9.31 -12.18
CA GLU A 198 -4.29 7.86 -12.29
C GLU A 198 -2.83 7.57 -12.62
N PHE A 199 -2.26 6.50 -12.06
CA PHE A 199 -0.98 5.96 -12.50
C PHE A 199 -0.84 4.47 -12.15
N ASP A 200 0.15 3.85 -12.77
CA ASP A 200 0.67 2.54 -12.39
C ASP A 200 1.77 2.74 -11.34
N PRO A 201 1.67 2.21 -10.10
CA PRO A 201 2.74 2.40 -9.11
C PRO A 201 4.09 1.78 -9.50
N ILE A 202 4.15 0.84 -10.46
CA ILE A 202 5.40 0.39 -11.10
C ILE A 202 5.96 1.49 -11.98
N PHE A 203 5.10 2.23 -12.69
CA PHE A 203 5.45 3.31 -13.62
C PHE A 203 4.86 4.67 -13.18
N PRO A 204 5.27 5.21 -12.01
CA PRO A 204 4.62 6.38 -11.40
C PRO A 204 4.79 7.66 -12.22
N ASN A 205 5.62 7.66 -13.27
CA ASN A 205 5.74 8.74 -14.24
C ASN A 205 4.67 8.71 -15.35
N ASP A 206 4.03 7.58 -15.65
CA ASP A 206 2.88 7.50 -16.57
C ASP A 206 1.59 7.88 -15.84
N ARG A 207 1.45 9.19 -15.58
CA ARG A 207 0.29 9.78 -14.90
C ARG A 207 -0.74 10.30 -15.90
N ARG A 208 -2.02 10.12 -15.58
CA ARG A 208 -3.17 10.55 -16.40
C ARG A 208 -4.25 11.19 -15.52
N GLY A 209 -5.30 11.73 -16.14
CA GLY A 209 -6.41 12.41 -15.48
C GLY A 209 -6.44 13.91 -15.77
N SER A 210 -7.40 14.61 -15.18
CA SER A 210 -7.55 16.07 -15.36
C SER A 210 -6.47 16.89 -14.66
N GLN A 211 -5.81 16.32 -13.64
CA GLN A 211 -4.73 16.92 -12.86
C GLN A 211 -3.66 15.85 -12.57
N PRO A 212 -2.92 15.38 -13.60
CA PRO A 212 -2.04 14.22 -13.47
C PRO A 212 -0.92 14.42 -12.43
N ASP A 213 -0.48 15.65 -12.18
CA ASP A 213 0.61 15.94 -11.23
C ASP A 213 0.13 16.37 -9.83
N LEU A 214 -1.19 16.32 -9.56
CA LEU A 214 -1.77 16.77 -8.30
C LEU A 214 -1.15 16.09 -7.06
N LEU A 215 -0.80 14.81 -7.18
CA LEU A 215 -0.32 13.98 -6.08
C LEU A 215 1.22 13.84 -6.04
N VAL A 216 1.97 14.55 -6.89
CA VAL A 216 3.44 14.42 -6.95
C VAL A 216 4.11 14.63 -5.58
N PRO A 217 3.76 15.65 -4.77
CA PRO A 217 4.37 15.81 -3.45
C PRO A 217 4.16 14.57 -2.55
N GLN A 218 2.93 14.04 -2.49
CA GLN A 218 2.61 12.87 -1.68
C GLN A 218 3.24 11.59 -2.24
N MET A 219 3.37 11.46 -3.56
CA MET A 219 4.08 10.36 -4.21
C MET A 219 5.57 10.37 -3.88
N THR A 220 6.20 11.55 -3.85
CA THR A 220 7.59 11.71 -3.39
C THR A 220 7.72 11.30 -1.93
N ASP A 221 6.81 11.75 -1.07
CA ASP A 221 6.83 11.40 0.36
C ASP A 221 6.63 9.89 0.61
N ALA A 222 5.80 9.23 -0.21
CA ALA A 222 5.58 7.79 -0.21
C ALA A 222 6.74 6.98 -0.86
N GLY A 223 7.73 7.67 -1.45
CA GLY A 223 8.88 7.03 -2.11
C GLY A 223 8.54 6.35 -3.44
N LEU A 224 7.44 6.75 -4.09
CA LEU A 224 7.13 6.39 -5.48
C LEU A 224 7.93 7.26 -6.45
N LEU A 225 8.36 8.45 -6.03
CA LEU A 225 9.17 9.38 -6.82
C LEU A 225 10.41 9.85 -6.04
N PRO A 226 11.49 10.26 -6.72
CA PRO A 226 11.68 10.21 -8.17
C PRO A 226 11.99 8.80 -8.69
N VAL A 227 11.83 8.61 -10.00
CA VAL A 227 12.32 7.44 -10.76
C VAL A 227 13.15 7.99 -11.91
N ASP A 228 14.46 8.05 -11.70
CA ASP A 228 15.38 8.80 -12.56
C ASP A 228 15.88 7.96 -13.76
N ASP A 229 16.03 6.65 -13.58
CA ASP A 229 16.58 5.74 -14.58
C ASP A 229 15.59 4.64 -15.00
N PRO A 230 15.54 4.27 -16.29
CA PRO A 230 14.81 3.09 -16.74
C PRO A 230 15.35 1.84 -16.03
N GLY A 231 14.51 1.20 -15.22
CA GLY A 231 14.88 0.03 -14.41
C GLY A 231 15.00 0.30 -12.90
N ASP A 232 14.97 1.56 -12.47
CA ASP A 232 14.88 1.94 -11.05
C ASP A 232 13.43 2.00 -10.57
N TRP A 233 12.66 0.96 -10.87
CA TRP A 233 11.25 0.88 -10.49
C TRP A 233 11.13 0.90 -8.96
N PRO A 234 10.12 1.60 -8.41
CA PRO A 234 9.90 1.59 -6.97
C PRO A 234 9.76 0.15 -6.47
N ARG A 235 10.70 -0.28 -5.62
CA ARG A 235 10.49 -1.50 -4.84
C ARG A 235 9.27 -1.32 -3.96
N ASP A 236 8.57 -2.42 -3.72
CA ASP A 236 7.37 -2.44 -2.87
C ASP A 236 6.30 -1.45 -3.36
N HIS A 237 6.18 -1.28 -4.68
CA HIS A 237 5.29 -0.32 -5.35
C HIS A 237 3.84 -0.39 -4.84
N ALA A 238 3.29 -1.59 -4.67
CA ALA A 238 1.97 -1.80 -4.08
C ALA A 238 1.85 -1.21 -2.66
N LEU A 239 2.85 -1.48 -1.81
CA LEU A 239 2.87 -0.98 -0.43
C LEU A 239 3.01 0.55 -0.38
N LYS A 240 3.82 1.12 -1.27
CA LYS A 240 3.97 2.58 -1.40
C LYS A 240 2.71 3.26 -1.94
N ALA A 241 1.98 2.61 -2.85
CA ALA A 241 0.69 3.08 -3.32
C ALA A 241 -0.34 3.11 -2.16
N LEU A 242 -0.28 2.12 -1.26
CA LEU A 242 -1.16 2.06 -0.10
C LEU A 242 -0.76 3.07 0.99
N ASP A 243 0.54 3.37 1.14
CA ASP A 243 1.02 4.52 1.92
C ASP A 243 0.56 5.86 1.32
N LEU A 244 0.50 5.98 -0.01
CA LEU A 244 -0.08 7.15 -0.66
C LEU A 244 -1.59 7.29 -0.38
N ALA A 245 -2.35 6.19 -0.49
CA ALA A 245 -3.78 6.20 -0.17
C ALA A 245 -4.00 6.71 1.25
N ASP A 246 -3.21 6.19 2.17
CA ASP A 246 -3.24 6.60 3.56
C ASP A 246 -3.02 8.11 3.79
N ARG A 247 -1.99 8.67 3.14
CA ARG A 247 -1.70 10.11 3.23
C ARG A 247 -2.86 10.96 2.72
N ILE A 248 -3.56 10.50 1.68
CA ILE A 248 -4.71 11.22 1.12
C ILE A 248 -5.92 11.10 2.05
N THR A 249 -6.11 9.94 2.68
CA THR A 249 -7.24 9.67 3.56
C THR A 249 -6.99 10.08 5.02
N ASN A 250 -5.83 10.67 5.31
CA ASN A 250 -5.44 11.14 6.64
C ASN A 250 -5.51 10.02 7.70
N GLY A 251 -4.98 8.84 7.39
CA GLY A 251 -4.93 7.73 8.35
C GLY A 251 -6.08 6.73 8.27
N ALA A 252 -6.91 6.75 7.22
CA ALA A 252 -8.01 5.78 7.08
C ALA A 252 -7.50 4.42 6.58
N HIS A 253 -6.62 3.78 7.34
CA HIS A 253 -6.01 2.52 6.94
C HIS A 253 -6.99 1.36 7.04
N ALA A 254 -6.88 0.41 6.10
CA ALA A 254 -7.42 -0.93 6.28
C ALA A 254 -6.60 -1.67 7.35
N GLY A 255 -6.81 -1.35 8.63
CA GLY A 255 -6.15 -2.02 9.76
C GLY A 255 -6.87 -3.33 10.15
N PRO A 256 -6.25 -4.18 10.99
CA PRO A 256 -6.83 -5.39 11.55
C PRO A 256 -8.21 -5.17 12.17
N ASP A 257 -8.42 -4.05 12.87
CA ASP A 257 -9.71 -3.71 13.49
C ASP A 257 -10.80 -3.44 12.44
N VAL A 258 -10.42 -2.89 11.28
CA VAL A 258 -11.35 -2.70 10.16
C VAL A 258 -11.69 -4.06 9.58
N ILE A 259 -10.71 -4.92 9.27
CA ILE A 259 -10.89 -6.30 8.75
C ILE A 259 -11.78 -7.14 9.66
N SER A 260 -11.41 -7.19 10.94
CA SER A 260 -12.03 -8.04 11.95
C SER A 260 -13.34 -7.44 12.47
N GLY A 261 -13.55 -6.16 12.17
CA GLY A 261 -14.76 -5.42 12.45
C GLY A 261 -15.95 -5.85 11.59
N PRO A 262 -17.14 -5.29 11.90
CA PRO A 262 -18.38 -5.64 11.24
C PRO A 262 -18.44 -5.08 9.81
N PHE A 263 -17.96 -5.82 8.82
CA PHE A 263 -18.20 -5.49 7.41
C PHE A 263 -19.68 -5.61 7.08
N LEU A 264 -20.22 -4.56 6.49
CA LEU A 264 -21.41 -4.70 5.67
C LEU A 264 -20.98 -5.31 4.34
N TRP A 265 -21.72 -6.28 3.85
CA TRP A 265 -21.39 -6.90 2.58
C TRP A 265 -22.64 -7.05 1.71
N SER A 266 -22.38 -7.16 0.43
CA SER A 266 -23.38 -7.14 -0.62
C SER A 266 -22.90 -8.07 -1.73
N ALA A 267 -23.80 -8.80 -2.36
CA ALA A 267 -23.47 -9.66 -3.48
C ALA A 267 -24.66 -9.79 -4.44
N PRO A 268 -24.42 -9.96 -5.75
CA PRO A 268 -25.47 -10.17 -6.74
C PRO A 268 -26.43 -11.30 -6.35
N ARG A 269 -27.70 -11.15 -6.74
CA ARG A 269 -28.73 -12.18 -6.58
C ARG A 269 -28.51 -13.36 -7.51
#